data_AF-A0AAY4B0N7-F1
#
_entry.id   AF-A0AAY4B0N7-F1
#
_cell.length_a   1.000
_cell.length_b   1.000
_cell.length_c   1.000
_cell.angle_alpha   90.00
_cell.angle_beta   90.00
_cell.angle_gamma   90.00
#
_symmetry.space_group_name_H-M   'P 1'
#
loop_
_entity.id
_entity.type
_entity.pdbx_description
1 polymer ?
#
loop_
_entity_poly.entity_id
_entity_poly.type
_entity_poly.pdbx_seq_one_letter_code
_entity_poly.pdbx_strand_id
1 'polypeptide(L)'
;MSLLFQCLPVPRLSPGCCRRLRCLPVPRLSPGCCRRLRCLPVPRLSPGCCRRLRCLPVPRLSPGCCRRLRCLPVPRLSPGCCRRLRCLPVPRLSPGCCRRLRCLPVPRLSPGCCRRLRCLPVPRLSPGCCRRLRCLPVPRLSPGCCRRLRCLPVPRLSPGCCRRLRCLPVPRLSPGCCRRLRCLPVPRLSPGCCRRLRCLPVRPLSPGCCRRLRCLPVRPLSPGCCHRLRCLPVRPLSPGSSFISLWLCFMMCCSLILLSFLL
;
A
#
# COMPACT_ATOMS: atom_id res chain seq x y z
N MET A 1 0.72 42.20 0.19
CA MET A 1 0.92 41.72 1.57
C MET A 1 1.73 40.41 1.63
N SER A 2 3.06 40.56 1.59
CA SER A 2 3.99 39.53 2.07
C SER A 2 4.18 39.84 3.54
N LEU A 3 3.45 39.17 4.43
CA LEU A 3 3.65 39.37 5.86
C LEU A 3 4.97 38.67 6.23
N LEU A 4 6.04 39.45 6.32
CA LEU A 4 7.28 39.08 7.01
C LEU A 4 7.01 39.31 8.49
N PHE A 5 6.44 38.29 9.14
CA PHE A 5 6.32 38.29 10.59
C PHE A 5 7.68 37.86 11.16
N GLN A 6 8.52 38.84 11.43
CA GLN A 6 9.73 38.69 12.23
C GLN A 6 9.27 38.74 13.70
N CYS A 7 8.71 37.62 14.16
CA CYS A 7 8.10 37.57 15.48
C CYS A 7 9.18 37.52 16.58
N LEU A 8 9.08 38.47 17.52
CA LEU A 8 9.45 38.29 18.93
C LEU A 8 8.87 36.97 19.49
N PRO A 9 9.39 36.42 20.60
CA PRO A 9 9.01 35.09 21.10
C PRO A 9 7.56 35.05 21.62
N VAL A 10 6.59 34.90 20.71
CA VAL A 10 5.17 34.73 21.04
C VAL A 10 4.86 33.23 21.13
N PRO A 11 4.13 32.75 22.16
CA PRO A 11 3.87 31.33 22.36
C PRO A 11 3.00 30.69 21.26
N ARG A 12 2.15 31.46 20.58
CA ARG A 12 1.26 30.99 19.50
C ARG A 12 1.08 32.05 18.41
N LEU A 13 1.03 31.61 17.16
CA LEU A 13 0.69 32.45 16.00
C LEU A 13 -0.38 31.79 15.14
N SER A 14 -1.45 32.52 14.84
CA SER A 14 -2.58 32.04 14.02
C SER A 14 -3.01 33.07 12.97
N PRO A 15 -2.15 33.45 12.01
CA PRO A 15 -2.53 34.42 11.00
C PRO A 15 -3.56 33.82 10.02
N GLY A 16 -4.53 34.62 9.58
CA GLY A 16 -5.61 34.19 8.68
C GLY A 16 -5.12 33.82 7.27
N CYS A 17 -5.30 34.73 6.32
CA CYS A 17 -4.95 34.53 4.91
C CYS A 17 -3.66 35.26 4.54
N CYS A 18 -2.66 34.53 4.03
CA CYS A 18 -1.37 35.12 3.65
C CYS A 18 -0.90 34.68 2.26
N ARG A 19 -0.35 35.61 1.48
CA ARG A 19 0.30 35.28 0.19
C ARG A 19 1.63 34.56 0.42
N ARG A 20 2.43 35.04 1.35
CA ARG A 20 3.71 34.46 1.75
C ARG A 20 3.80 34.58 3.27
N LEU A 21 4.08 33.47 3.94
CA LEU A 21 4.36 33.41 5.36
C LEU A 21 5.76 32.81 5.53
N ARG A 22 6.64 33.57 6.19
CA ARG A 22 7.93 33.08 6.70
C ARG A 22 7.90 33.30 8.20
N CYS A 23 8.08 32.25 8.99
CA CYS A 23 8.13 32.35 10.44
C CYS A 23 9.47 31.84 10.97
N LEU A 24 9.98 32.57 11.97
CA LEU A 24 11.08 32.20 12.86
C LEU A 24 10.57 31.24 13.96
N PRO A 25 11.44 30.71 14.84
CA PRO A 25 11.07 29.71 15.84
C PRO A 25 9.93 30.18 16.72
N VAL A 26 8.82 29.45 16.68
CA VAL A 26 7.60 29.73 17.45
C VAL A 26 7.09 28.40 17.98
N PRO A 27 6.64 28.28 19.25
CA PRO A 27 6.20 27.00 19.80
C PRO A 27 5.03 26.37 19.04
N ARG A 28 4.04 27.18 18.61
CA ARG A 28 2.86 26.72 17.86
C ARG A 28 2.46 27.69 16.75
N LEU A 29 2.25 27.16 15.55
CA LEU A 29 1.83 27.94 14.38
C LEU A 29 0.65 27.29 13.66
N SER A 30 -0.44 28.04 13.49
CA SER A 30 -1.72 27.55 12.95
C SER A 30 -2.36 28.55 11.97
N PRO A 31 -1.76 28.80 10.79
CA PRO A 31 -2.28 29.76 9.85
C PRO A 31 -3.45 29.19 9.04
N GLY A 32 -4.41 30.04 8.69
CA GLY A 32 -5.61 29.66 7.93
C GLY A 32 -5.29 29.22 6.50
N CYS A 33 -5.09 30.20 5.60
CA CYS A 33 -4.82 29.93 4.18
C CYS A 33 -3.53 30.60 3.71
N CYS A 34 -2.58 29.81 3.19
CA CYS A 34 -1.30 30.30 2.71
C CYS A 34 -1.01 29.91 1.26
N ARG A 35 -0.68 30.88 0.39
CA ARG A 35 -0.17 30.52 -0.95
C ARG A 35 1.23 29.89 -0.87
N ARG A 36 2.11 30.43 -0.01
CA ARG A 36 3.46 29.89 0.26
C ARG A 36 3.74 30.01 1.76
N LEU A 37 3.98 28.89 2.41
CA LEU A 37 4.38 28.81 3.81
C LEU A 37 5.77 28.19 3.90
N ARG A 38 6.69 28.90 4.58
CA ARG A 38 8.02 28.42 4.94
C ARG A 38 8.22 28.66 6.44
N CYS A 39 8.57 27.62 7.18
CA CYS A 39 8.83 27.74 8.62
C CYS A 39 10.17 27.08 8.95
N LEU A 40 10.93 27.74 9.82
CA LEU A 40 12.11 27.26 10.51
C LEU A 40 11.75 27.04 12.00
N PRO A 41 12.49 26.22 12.77
CA PRO A 41 11.96 25.17 13.64
C PRO A 41 10.73 25.55 14.46
N VAL A 42 9.64 24.79 14.28
CA VAL A 42 8.37 24.95 14.99
C VAL A 42 7.98 23.61 15.63
N PRO A 43 7.82 23.50 16.97
CA PRO A 43 7.39 22.28 17.63
C PRO A 43 6.08 21.69 17.08
N ARG A 44 5.06 22.54 16.87
CA ARG A 44 3.73 22.14 16.36
C ARG A 44 3.23 23.07 15.26
N LEU A 45 2.96 22.52 14.07
CA LEU A 45 2.48 23.27 12.91
C LEU A 45 1.20 22.66 12.33
N SER A 46 0.13 23.47 12.25
CA SER A 46 -1.22 23.02 11.90
C SER A 46 -1.92 23.98 10.90
N PRO A 47 -1.40 24.17 9.66
CA PRO A 47 -1.98 25.13 8.74
C PRO A 47 -3.23 24.55 8.06
N GLY A 48 -4.25 25.37 7.83
CA GLY A 48 -5.50 24.97 7.18
C GLY A 48 -5.27 24.57 5.71
N CYS A 49 -5.12 25.55 4.82
CA CYS A 49 -4.92 25.32 3.39
C CYS A 49 -3.63 25.94 2.87
N CYS A 50 -2.80 25.16 2.16
CA CYS A 50 -1.55 25.61 1.60
C CYS A 50 -1.38 25.25 0.12
N ARG A 51 -1.07 26.22 -0.75
CA ARG A 51 -0.63 25.89 -2.13
C ARG A 51 0.76 25.27 -2.13
N ARG A 52 1.69 25.80 -1.34
CA ARG A 52 3.05 25.29 -1.17
C ARG A 52 3.46 25.41 0.29
N LEU A 53 3.71 24.27 0.93
CA LEU A 53 4.22 24.19 2.29
C LEU A 53 5.62 23.58 2.26
N ARG A 54 6.58 24.27 2.88
CA ARG A 54 7.94 23.79 3.13
C ARG A 54 8.29 24.02 4.59
N CYS A 55 8.71 22.99 5.31
CA CYS A 55 9.05 23.11 6.72
C CYS A 55 10.32 22.34 7.03
N LEU A 56 11.17 22.93 7.87
CA LEU A 56 12.43 22.36 8.33
C LEU A 56 12.72 22.81 9.77
N PRO A 57 13.18 21.93 10.67
CA PRO A 57 12.53 20.72 11.19
C PRO A 57 11.25 21.01 12.02
N VAL A 58 10.31 20.06 12.08
CA VAL A 58 9.04 20.21 12.84
C VAL A 58 8.68 18.87 13.53
N PRO A 59 8.65 18.78 14.88
CA PRO A 59 8.23 17.59 15.62
C PRO A 59 6.85 17.03 15.23
N ARG A 60 5.83 17.90 15.14
CA ARG A 60 4.45 17.52 14.79
C ARG A 60 3.87 18.45 13.72
N LEU A 61 3.49 17.87 12.58
CA LEU A 61 2.92 18.60 11.45
C LEU A 61 1.59 17.99 10.98
N SER A 62 0.52 18.77 11.04
CA SER A 62 -0.85 18.33 10.72
C SER A 62 -1.60 19.34 9.83
N PRO A 63 -1.22 19.50 8.56
CA PRO A 63 -1.87 20.47 7.68
C PRO A 63 -3.17 19.90 7.10
N GLY A 64 -4.20 20.74 6.96
CA GLY A 64 -5.49 20.34 6.39
C GLY A 64 -5.37 19.94 4.91
N CYS A 65 -5.22 20.92 4.02
CA CYS A 65 -5.14 20.71 2.58
C CYS A 65 -3.87 21.31 1.97
N CYS A 66 -3.14 20.54 1.16
CA CYS A 66 -1.91 20.99 0.52
C CYS A 66 -1.84 20.63 -0.98
N ARG A 67 -1.60 21.60 -1.86
CA ARG A 67 -1.26 21.26 -3.27
C ARG A 67 0.14 20.66 -3.39
N ARG A 68 1.11 21.19 -2.65
CA ARG A 68 2.50 20.69 -2.60
C ARG A 68 3.02 20.80 -1.17
N LEU A 69 3.31 19.66 -0.55
CA LEU A 69 3.91 19.56 0.76
C LEU A 69 5.31 18.96 0.63
N ARG A 70 6.31 19.64 1.19
CA ARG A 70 7.69 19.16 1.32
C ARG A 70 8.16 19.39 2.76
N CYS A 71 8.62 18.35 3.43
CA CYS A 71 9.06 18.45 4.83
C CYS A 71 10.32 17.64 5.03
N LEU A 72 11.28 18.19 5.78
CA LEU A 72 12.50 17.50 6.20
C LEU A 72 12.95 18.01 7.57
N PRO A 73 13.46 17.16 8.48
CA PRO A 73 12.83 15.98 9.08
C PRO A 73 11.57 16.31 9.92
N VAL A 74 10.64 15.34 10.03
CA VAL A 74 9.42 15.46 10.86
C VAL A 74 9.10 14.13 11.56
N PRO A 75 9.18 14.03 12.90
CA PRO A 75 8.79 12.85 13.68
C PRO A 75 7.38 12.32 13.40
N ARG A 76 6.37 13.20 13.40
CA ARG A 76 4.95 12.84 13.19
C ARG A 76 4.29 13.76 12.16
N LEU A 77 3.81 13.19 11.06
CA LEU A 77 3.18 13.92 9.95
C LEU A 77 1.82 13.31 9.59
N SER A 78 0.76 14.11 9.73
CA SER A 78 -0.64 13.70 9.52
C SER A 78 -1.43 14.71 8.68
N PRO A 79 -1.15 14.86 7.37
CA PRO A 79 -1.85 15.82 6.54
C PRO A 79 -3.20 15.25 6.07
N GLY A 80 -4.23 16.09 6.01
CA GLY A 80 -5.56 15.70 5.52
C GLY A 80 -5.53 15.32 4.03
N CYS A 81 -5.44 16.31 3.15
CA CYS A 81 -5.49 16.13 1.70
C CYS A 81 -4.26 16.72 1.00
N CYS A 82 -3.58 15.94 0.15
CA CYS A 82 -2.38 16.36 -0.56
C CYS A 82 -2.40 16.01 -2.05
N ARG A 83 -2.21 17.00 -2.94
CA ARG A 83 -2.00 16.68 -4.38
C ARG A 83 -0.60 16.09 -4.63
N ARG A 84 0.42 16.60 -3.95
CA ARG A 84 1.80 16.09 -4.00
C ARG A 84 2.42 16.20 -2.61
N LEU A 85 2.75 15.05 -2.02
CA LEU A 85 3.44 14.94 -0.75
C LEU A 85 4.83 14.34 -0.99
N ARG A 86 5.87 15.01 -0.49
CA ARG A 86 7.25 14.53 -0.46
C ARG A 86 7.82 14.74 0.93
N CYS A 87 8.33 13.70 1.56
CA CYS A 87 8.85 13.78 2.93
C CYS A 87 10.12 12.94 3.05
N LEU A 88 11.13 13.46 3.75
CA LEU A 88 12.36 12.74 4.09
C LEU A 88 12.95 13.27 5.41
N PRO A 89 13.48 12.44 6.31
CA PRO A 89 12.88 11.24 6.90
C PRO A 89 11.68 11.57 7.83
N VAL A 90 10.76 10.60 7.99
CA VAL A 90 9.58 10.73 8.87
C VAL A 90 9.30 9.40 9.59
N PRO A 91 9.49 9.29 10.93
CA PRO A 91 9.14 8.11 11.73
C PRO A 91 7.71 7.60 11.55
N ARG A 92 6.71 8.49 11.65
CA ARG A 92 5.28 8.15 11.53
C ARG A 92 4.56 9.07 10.55
N LEU A 93 4.02 8.48 9.49
CA LEU A 93 3.30 9.21 8.42
C LEU A 93 1.91 8.61 8.18
N SER A 94 0.88 9.42 8.39
CA SER A 94 -0.54 9.01 8.26
C SER A 94 -1.37 10.07 7.52
N PRO A 95 -1.21 10.20 6.19
CA PRO A 95 -1.96 11.17 5.41
C PRO A 95 -3.34 10.61 5.04
N GLY A 96 -4.38 11.47 5.04
CA GLY A 96 -5.73 11.08 4.62
C GLY A 96 -5.80 10.72 3.15
N CYS A 97 -5.77 11.71 2.26
CA CYS A 97 -5.92 11.54 0.81
C CYS A 97 -4.73 12.13 0.04
N CYS A 98 -4.14 11.36 -0.87
CA CYS A 98 -2.97 11.77 -1.66
C CYS A 98 -3.08 11.43 -3.15
N ARG A 99 -2.95 12.43 -4.04
CA ARG A 99 -2.84 12.12 -5.49
C ARG A 99 -1.47 11.53 -5.84
N ARG A 100 -0.40 12.02 -5.23
CA ARG A 100 0.97 11.51 -5.38
C ARG A 100 1.69 11.61 -4.04
N LEU A 101 2.03 10.45 -3.47
CA LEU A 101 2.82 10.33 -2.25
C LEU A 101 4.19 9.73 -2.59
N ARG A 102 5.26 10.40 -2.16
CA ARG A 102 6.64 9.91 -2.23
C ARG A 102 7.32 10.11 -0.88
N CYS A 103 7.85 9.05 -0.30
CA CYS A 103 8.46 9.11 1.02
C CYS A 103 9.73 8.26 1.05
N LEU A 104 10.79 8.79 1.67
CA LEU A 104 12.04 8.06 1.91
C LEU A 104 12.73 8.57 3.18
N PRO A 105 13.32 7.72 4.04
CA PRO A 105 12.76 6.52 4.67
C PRO A 105 11.63 6.84 5.68
N VAL A 106 10.71 5.89 5.90
CA VAL A 106 9.60 6.01 6.87
C VAL A 106 9.35 4.69 7.61
N PRO A 107 9.64 4.57 8.93
CA PRO A 107 9.34 3.40 9.76
C PRO A 107 7.90 2.89 9.68
N ARG A 108 6.91 3.79 9.84
CA ARG A 108 5.47 3.45 9.83
C ARG A 108 4.69 4.37 8.90
N LEU A 109 4.05 3.81 7.87
CA LEU A 109 3.28 4.53 6.88
C LEU A 109 1.86 3.96 6.72
N SER A 110 0.85 4.76 7.04
CA SER A 110 -0.57 4.36 6.99
C SER A 110 -1.44 5.42 6.30
N PRO A 111 -1.38 5.54 4.96
CA PRO A 111 -2.18 6.51 4.23
C PRO A 111 -3.60 5.98 3.96
N GLY A 112 -4.61 6.84 4.04
CA GLY A 112 -6.00 6.48 3.74
C GLY A 112 -6.19 6.12 2.26
N CYS A 113 -6.22 7.14 1.38
CA CYS A 113 -6.44 6.97 -0.06
C CYS A 113 -5.29 7.54 -0.89
N CYS A 114 -4.78 6.80 -1.87
CA CYS A 114 -3.69 7.22 -2.74
C CYS A 114 -3.91 6.89 -4.22
N ARG A 115 -3.82 7.88 -5.12
CA ARG A 115 -3.80 7.59 -6.57
C ARG A 115 -2.46 6.99 -7.02
N ARG A 116 -1.35 7.49 -6.47
CA ARG A 116 0.01 6.97 -6.73
C ARG A 116 0.81 7.04 -5.44
N LEU A 117 1.19 5.89 -4.91
CA LEU A 117 2.06 5.75 -3.75
C LEU A 117 3.40 5.14 -4.19
N ARG A 118 4.50 5.80 -3.82
CA ARG A 118 5.86 5.31 -4.01
C ARG A 118 6.65 5.50 -2.71
N CYS A 119 7.21 4.43 -2.16
CA CYS A 119 7.92 4.48 -0.88
C CYS A 119 9.18 3.61 -0.94
N LEU A 120 10.28 4.12 -0.38
CA LEU A 120 11.54 3.39 -0.24
C LEU A 120 12.33 3.90 0.99
N PRO A 121 12.96 3.05 1.79
CA PRO A 121 12.44 1.84 2.45
C PRO A 121 11.39 2.15 3.53
N VAL A 122 10.49 1.19 3.81
CA VAL A 122 9.44 1.31 4.85
C VAL A 122 9.25 -0.02 5.60
N PRO A 123 9.60 -0.15 6.88
CA PRO A 123 9.36 -1.32 7.71
C PRO A 123 7.90 -1.82 7.74
N ARG A 124 6.93 -0.92 7.99
CA ARG A 124 5.51 -1.24 8.07
C ARG A 124 4.65 -0.30 7.21
N LEU A 125 3.94 -0.87 6.25
CA LEU A 125 3.10 -0.12 5.31
C LEU A 125 1.67 -0.70 5.26
N SER A 126 0.69 0.11 5.65
CA SER A 126 -0.73 -0.28 5.72
C SER A 126 -1.65 0.77 5.07
N PRO A 127 -1.66 0.89 3.73
CA PRO A 127 -2.51 1.86 3.05
C PRO A 127 -3.93 1.35 2.88
N GLY A 128 -4.94 2.22 3.03
CA GLY A 128 -6.35 1.86 2.80
C GLY A 128 -6.62 1.54 1.33
N CYS A 129 -6.74 2.56 0.48
CA CYS A 129 -7.08 2.42 -0.93
C CYS A 129 -6.00 3.00 -1.86
N CYS A 130 -5.54 2.24 -2.85
CA CYS A 130 -4.49 2.67 -3.79
C CYS A 130 -4.81 2.35 -5.25
N ARG A 131 -4.78 3.35 -6.15
CA ARG A 131 -4.86 3.06 -7.60
C ARG A 131 -3.57 2.45 -8.15
N ARG A 132 -2.42 2.93 -7.68
CA ARG A 132 -1.09 2.42 -8.04
C ARG A 132 -0.18 2.50 -6.82
N LEU A 133 0.26 1.36 -6.34
CA LEU A 133 1.23 1.25 -5.25
C LEU A 133 2.52 0.62 -5.77
N ARG A 134 3.65 1.26 -5.47
CA ARG A 134 4.99 0.74 -5.74
C ARG A 134 5.86 0.90 -4.50
N CYS A 135 6.44 -0.18 -4.01
CA CYS A 135 7.22 -0.16 -2.78
C CYS A 135 8.47 -1.02 -2.92
N LEU A 136 9.61 -0.52 -2.43
CA LEU A 136 10.88 -1.25 -2.39
C LEU A 136 11.75 -0.76 -1.22
N PRO A 137 12.43 -1.64 -0.46
CA PRO A 137 11.94 -2.84 0.22
C PRO A 137 10.95 -2.51 1.37
N VAL A 138 10.05 -3.45 1.70
CA VAL A 138 9.09 -3.33 2.82
C VAL A 138 8.93 -4.66 3.56
N PRO A 139 9.40 -4.82 4.81
CA PRO A 139 9.19 -5.99 5.66
C PRO A 139 7.74 -6.48 5.79
N ARG A 140 6.81 -5.58 6.12
CA ARG A 140 5.38 -5.90 6.32
C ARG A 140 4.49 -4.96 5.51
N LEU A 141 3.68 -5.52 4.61
CA LEU A 141 2.78 -4.78 3.73
C LEU A 141 1.35 -5.34 3.77
N SER A 142 0.40 -4.53 4.23
CA SER A 142 -1.02 -4.92 4.37
C SER A 142 -1.95 -3.85 3.79
N PRO A 143 -2.08 -3.74 2.45
CA PRO A 143 -2.95 -2.78 1.82
C PRO A 143 -4.40 -3.26 1.77
N GLY A 144 -5.38 -2.39 1.99
CA GLY A 144 -6.80 -2.73 1.87
C GLY A 144 -7.20 -3.04 0.43
N CYS A 145 -7.36 -2.00 -0.41
CA CYS A 145 -7.80 -2.12 -1.80
C CYS A 145 -6.79 -1.54 -2.78
N CYS A 146 -6.39 -2.30 -3.81
CA CYS A 146 -5.41 -1.88 -4.81
C CYS A 146 -5.81 -2.19 -6.27
N ARG A 147 -5.83 -1.18 -7.15
CA ARG A 147 -6.00 -1.45 -8.60
C ARG A 147 -4.74 -2.05 -9.22
N ARG A 148 -3.56 -1.60 -8.80
CA ARG A 148 -2.26 -2.13 -9.25
C ARG A 148 -1.27 -2.08 -8.09
N LEU A 149 -0.88 -3.26 -7.59
CA LEU A 149 0.15 -3.44 -6.58
C LEU A 149 1.43 -3.95 -7.26
N ARG A 150 2.58 -3.30 -7.00
CA ARG A 150 3.90 -3.81 -7.38
C ARG A 150 4.86 -3.66 -6.21
N CYS A 151 5.48 -4.75 -5.77
CA CYS A 151 6.36 -4.73 -4.60
C CYS A 151 7.59 -5.59 -4.84
N LEU A 152 8.77 -5.11 -4.44
CA LEU A 152 10.02 -5.85 -4.49
C LEU A 152 11.00 -5.38 -3.39
N PRO A 153 11.72 -6.27 -2.67
CA PRO A 153 11.25 -7.47 -1.97
C PRO A 153 10.33 -7.16 -0.77
N VAL A 154 9.45 -8.11 -0.39
CA VAL A 154 8.56 -7.99 0.78
C VAL A 154 8.45 -9.33 1.53
N PRO A 155 9.00 -9.47 2.75
CA PRO A 155 8.86 -10.65 3.61
C PRO A 155 7.42 -11.13 3.85
N ARG A 156 6.52 -10.22 4.26
CA ARG A 156 5.10 -10.55 4.56
C ARG A 156 4.16 -9.61 3.83
N LEU A 157 3.30 -10.17 2.98
CA LEU A 157 2.33 -9.43 2.17
C LEU A 157 0.91 -9.98 2.32
N SER A 158 0.00 -9.15 2.84
CA SER A 158 -1.40 -9.53 3.09
C SER A 158 -2.38 -8.46 2.56
N PRO A 159 -2.59 -8.37 1.24
CA PRO A 159 -3.50 -7.40 0.64
C PRO A 159 -4.95 -7.89 0.70
N GLY A 160 -5.91 -7.00 0.97
CA GLY A 160 -7.34 -7.32 0.93
C GLY A 160 -7.81 -7.62 -0.49
N CYS A 161 -8.06 -6.58 -1.29
CA CYS A 161 -8.59 -6.69 -2.65
C CYS A 161 -7.64 -6.09 -3.70
N CYS A 162 -7.30 -6.84 -4.75
CA CYS A 162 -6.40 -6.41 -5.81
C CYS A 162 -6.90 -6.71 -7.23
N ARG A 163 -6.97 -5.71 -8.13
CA ARG A 163 -7.23 -5.99 -9.55
C ARG A 163 -6.01 -6.61 -10.26
N ARG A 164 -4.80 -6.16 -9.91
CA ARG A 164 -3.54 -6.68 -10.45
C ARG A 164 -2.47 -6.62 -9.36
N LEU A 165 -1.97 -7.78 -8.97
CA LEU A 165 -0.88 -7.93 -8.01
C LEU A 165 0.34 -8.52 -8.71
N ARG A 166 1.49 -7.87 -8.56
CA ARG A 166 2.81 -8.36 -9.02
C ARG A 166 3.83 -8.21 -7.91
N CYS A 167 4.45 -9.31 -7.49
CA CYS A 167 5.37 -9.29 -6.36
C CYS A 167 6.58 -10.19 -6.64
N LEU A 168 7.79 -9.71 -6.31
CA LEU A 168 9.03 -10.48 -6.45
C LEU A 168 10.08 -10.03 -5.42
N PRO A 169 10.83 -10.92 -4.78
CA PRO A 169 10.41 -12.13 -4.06
C PRO A 169 9.55 -11.81 -2.82
N VAL A 170 8.70 -12.76 -2.40
CA VAL A 170 7.86 -12.65 -1.18
C VAL A 170 7.79 -13.99 -0.42
N PRO A 171 8.44 -14.13 0.75
CA PRO A 171 8.36 -15.30 1.64
C PRO A 171 6.94 -15.78 1.99
N ARG A 172 6.07 -14.86 2.42
CA ARG A 172 4.67 -15.17 2.82
C ARG A 172 3.68 -14.23 2.15
N LEU A 173 2.75 -14.79 1.38
CA LEU A 173 1.75 -14.05 0.62
C LEU A 173 0.32 -14.59 0.87
N SER A 174 -0.54 -13.76 1.43
CA SER A 174 -1.92 -14.11 1.78
C SER A 174 -2.92 -13.05 1.29
N PRO A 175 -3.23 -13.00 -0.01
CA PRO A 175 -4.17 -12.05 -0.57
C PRO A 175 -5.62 -12.52 -0.39
N GLY A 176 -6.54 -11.61 -0.03
CA GLY A 176 -7.97 -11.91 0.03
C GLY A 176 -8.55 -12.20 -1.36
N CYS A 177 -8.81 -11.15 -2.15
CA CYS A 177 -9.42 -11.26 -3.48
C CYS A 177 -8.52 -10.66 -4.57
N CYS A 178 -8.24 -11.41 -5.64
CA CYS A 178 -7.38 -10.97 -6.74
C CYS A 178 -7.94 -11.30 -8.13
N ARG A 179 -8.10 -10.29 -9.01
CA ARG A 179 -8.46 -10.58 -10.42
C ARG A 179 -7.28 -11.17 -11.21
N ARG A 180 -6.05 -10.72 -10.95
CA ARG A 180 -4.83 -11.24 -11.58
C ARG A 180 -3.69 -11.17 -10.57
N LEU A 181 -3.17 -12.33 -10.18
CA LEU A 181 -2.01 -12.48 -9.32
C LEU A 181 -0.84 -13.04 -10.12
N ARG A 182 0.33 -12.41 -10.00
CA ARG A 182 1.60 -12.90 -10.55
C ARG A 182 2.69 -12.77 -9.50
N CYS A 183 3.31 -13.86 -9.08
CA CYS A 183 4.35 -13.82 -8.06
C CYS A 183 5.50 -14.76 -8.39
N LEU A 184 6.74 -14.32 -8.13
CA LEU A 184 7.95 -15.10 -8.36
C LEU A 184 9.07 -14.66 -7.39
N PRO A 185 9.85 -15.58 -6.79
CA PRO A 185 9.44 -16.78 -6.06
C PRO A 185 8.64 -16.46 -4.76
N VAL A 186 7.82 -17.40 -4.31
CA VAL A 186 7.06 -17.30 -3.05
C VAL A 186 7.04 -18.64 -2.33
N PRO A 187 7.73 -18.81 -1.19
CA PRO A 187 7.58 -19.97 -0.31
C PRO A 187 6.10 -20.24 0.04
N ARG A 188 5.46 -19.42 0.87
CA ARG A 188 4.08 -19.69 1.33
C ARG A 188 3.07 -18.80 0.60
N LEU A 189 2.12 -19.42 -0.12
CA LEU A 189 1.05 -18.72 -0.83
C LEU A 189 -0.35 -19.25 -0.46
N SER A 190 -1.16 -18.40 0.16
CA SER A 190 -2.53 -18.72 0.59
C SER A 190 -3.54 -17.67 0.12
N PRO A 191 -3.94 -17.67 -1.16
CA PRO A 191 -4.91 -16.72 -1.69
C PRO A 191 -6.34 -17.18 -1.40
N GLY A 192 -7.23 -16.25 -1.02
CA GLY A 192 -8.67 -16.52 -0.89
C GLY A 192 -9.31 -16.79 -2.25
N CYS A 193 -9.67 -15.74 -2.99
CA CYS A 193 -10.33 -15.84 -4.30
C CYS A 193 -9.48 -15.23 -5.42
N CYS A 194 -9.21 -15.99 -6.49
CA CYS A 194 -8.42 -15.52 -7.63
C CYS A 194 -9.03 -15.86 -9.00
N ARG A 195 -9.23 -14.86 -9.87
CA ARG A 195 -9.67 -15.16 -11.25
C ARG A 195 -8.55 -15.74 -12.13
N ARG A 196 -7.31 -15.26 -11.94
CA ARG A 196 -6.13 -15.77 -12.65
C ARG A 196 -4.91 -15.71 -11.73
N LEU A 197 -4.33 -16.87 -11.41
CA LEU A 197 -3.13 -17.00 -10.60
C LEU A 197 -1.98 -17.53 -11.47
N ARG A 198 -0.81 -16.88 -11.40
CA ARG A 198 0.43 -17.35 -12.03
C ARG A 198 1.57 -17.28 -11.03
N CYS A 199 2.22 -18.39 -10.76
CA CYS A 199 3.27 -18.48 -9.76
C CYS A 199 4.44 -19.36 -10.23
N LEU A 200 5.67 -18.94 -9.96
CA LEU A 200 6.90 -19.69 -10.25
C LEU A 200 7.96 -19.40 -9.19
N PRO A 201 8.73 -20.38 -8.68
CA PRO A 201 8.31 -21.56 -7.88
C PRO A 201 7.64 -21.22 -6.53
N VAL A 202 6.87 -22.17 -5.97
CA VAL A 202 6.15 -22.01 -4.68
C VAL A 202 6.24 -23.25 -3.78
N ARG A 203 6.42 -23.08 -2.46
CA ARG A 203 6.45 -24.20 -1.49
C ARG A 203 5.97 -23.78 -0.08
N PRO A 204 4.75 -24.10 0.41
CA PRO A 204 3.51 -24.67 -0.19
C PRO A 204 2.50 -23.65 -0.80
N LEU A 205 1.51 -24.17 -1.53
CA LEU A 205 0.38 -23.42 -2.12
C LEU A 205 -0.99 -23.95 -1.64
N SER A 206 -1.82 -23.09 -1.07
CA SER A 206 -3.18 -23.41 -0.59
C SER A 206 -4.19 -22.35 -1.04
N PRO A 207 -4.71 -22.43 -2.28
CA PRO A 207 -5.69 -21.48 -2.79
C PRO A 207 -7.13 -21.87 -2.39
N GLY A 208 -7.95 -20.91 -1.99
CA GLY A 208 -9.39 -21.11 -1.76
C GLY A 208 -10.14 -21.38 -3.07
N CYS A 209 -10.50 -20.33 -3.82
CA CYS A 209 -11.22 -20.44 -5.09
C CYS A 209 -10.43 -19.82 -6.26
N CYS A 210 -10.17 -20.58 -7.32
CA CYS A 210 -9.40 -20.11 -8.47
C CYS A 210 -10.03 -20.45 -9.84
N ARG A 211 -10.36 -19.44 -10.67
CA ARG A 211 -10.89 -19.73 -12.03
C ARG A 211 -9.82 -20.26 -13.00
N ARG A 212 -8.59 -19.76 -12.92
CA ARG A 212 -7.47 -20.23 -13.76
C ARG A 212 -6.16 -20.19 -12.96
N LEU A 213 -5.55 -21.36 -12.77
CA LEU A 213 -4.30 -21.56 -12.06
C LEU A 213 -3.19 -21.98 -13.04
N ARG A 214 -2.04 -21.31 -13.01
CA ARG A 214 -0.81 -21.76 -13.70
C ARG A 214 0.37 -21.71 -12.75
N CYS A 215 1.02 -22.85 -12.53
CA CYS A 215 2.16 -22.95 -11.61
C CYS A 215 3.29 -23.79 -12.23
N LEU A 216 4.54 -23.42 -11.97
CA LEU A 216 5.73 -24.23 -12.26
C LEU A 216 6.69 -24.11 -11.06
N PRO A 217 7.48 -25.13 -10.73
CA PRO A 217 7.14 -26.26 -9.85
C PRO A 217 6.59 -25.85 -8.45
N VAL A 218 5.72 -26.68 -7.87
CA VAL A 218 5.09 -26.46 -6.54
C VAL A 218 5.19 -27.72 -5.67
N ARG A 219 5.53 -27.58 -4.38
CA ARG A 219 5.48 -28.67 -3.38
C ARG A 219 5.16 -28.15 -1.97
N PRO A 220 4.20 -28.70 -1.21
CA PRO A 220 2.94 -29.37 -1.61
C PRO A 220 1.86 -28.38 -2.09
N LEU A 221 0.78 -28.90 -2.68
CA LEU A 221 -0.36 -28.16 -3.20
C LEU A 221 -1.64 -28.72 -2.58
N SER A 222 -2.36 -27.91 -1.79
CA SER A 222 -3.67 -28.27 -1.24
C SER A 222 -4.73 -27.60 -2.10
N PRO A 223 -5.37 -28.31 -3.05
CA PRO A 223 -6.29 -27.69 -3.98
C PRO A 223 -7.61 -27.31 -3.29
N GLY A 224 -8.02 -26.04 -3.38
CA GLY A 224 -9.42 -25.65 -3.27
C GLY A 224 -10.10 -25.62 -4.65
N CYS A 225 -11.33 -25.09 -4.73
CA CYS A 225 -12.15 -25.12 -5.96
C CYS A 225 -11.46 -24.42 -7.14
N CYS A 226 -11.05 -25.19 -8.16
CA CYS A 226 -10.31 -24.70 -9.33
C CYS A 226 -10.96 -25.11 -10.66
N HIS A 227 -11.37 -24.15 -11.49
CA HIS A 227 -12.01 -24.47 -12.78
C HIS A 227 -11.00 -24.88 -13.88
N ARG A 228 -9.83 -24.24 -13.98
CA ARG A 228 -8.79 -24.64 -14.95
C ARG A 228 -7.41 -24.63 -14.32
N LEU A 229 -6.74 -25.77 -14.33
CA LEU A 229 -5.40 -26.00 -13.78
C LEU A 229 -4.39 -26.28 -14.90
N ARG A 230 -3.18 -25.72 -14.81
CA ARG A 230 -2.00 -26.14 -15.58
C ARG A 230 -0.76 -26.13 -14.69
N CYS A 231 -0.13 -27.28 -14.51
CA CYS A 231 1.08 -27.49 -13.71
C CYS A 231 2.10 -28.32 -14.53
N LEU A 232 3.38 -27.95 -14.51
CA LEU A 232 4.48 -28.69 -15.18
C LEU A 232 5.76 -28.57 -14.31
N PRO A 233 6.61 -29.60 -14.14
CA PRO A 233 6.33 -31.03 -13.93
C PRO A 233 6.13 -31.37 -12.44
N VAL A 234 5.43 -32.48 -12.16
CA VAL A 234 5.10 -32.99 -10.81
C VAL A 234 5.81 -34.34 -10.63
N ARG A 235 6.72 -34.48 -9.66
CA ARG A 235 7.11 -35.82 -9.15
C ARG A 235 6.05 -36.23 -8.11
N PRO A 236 5.60 -37.50 -8.06
CA PRO A 236 4.39 -37.90 -7.32
C PRO A 236 4.64 -37.98 -5.80
N LEU A 237 3.58 -38.41 -5.07
CA LEU A 237 3.48 -38.95 -3.69
C LEU A 237 2.71 -38.02 -2.73
N SER A 238 1.56 -38.41 -2.14
CA SER A 238 1.26 -39.70 -1.49
C SER A 238 -0.07 -40.37 -1.94
N PRO A 239 -0.17 -41.71 -1.88
CA PRO A 239 -1.40 -42.47 -2.13
C PRO A 239 -2.32 -42.46 -0.89
N GLY A 240 -3.63 -42.36 -1.07
CA GLY A 240 -4.59 -42.63 0.01
C GLY A 240 -5.95 -41.93 -0.10
N SER A 241 -6.05 -40.74 -0.71
CA SER A 241 -7.33 -40.01 -0.74
C SER A 241 -7.51 -39.10 -1.96
N SER A 242 -6.56 -39.13 -2.90
CA SER A 242 -6.48 -38.16 -3.99
C SER A 242 -7.26 -38.58 -5.24
N PHE A 243 -7.42 -39.88 -5.50
CA PHE A 243 -8.15 -40.34 -6.69
C PHE A 243 -9.65 -40.04 -6.59
N ILE A 244 -10.28 -40.36 -5.47
CA ILE A 244 -11.72 -40.13 -5.26
C ILE A 244 -12.03 -38.63 -5.21
N SER A 245 -11.18 -37.80 -4.60
CA SER A 245 -11.40 -36.35 -4.54
C SER A 245 -11.17 -35.64 -5.87
N LEU A 246 -10.15 -36.02 -6.65
CA LEU A 246 -9.99 -35.51 -8.02
C LEU A 246 -11.13 -35.98 -8.92
N TRP A 247 -11.57 -37.23 -8.76
CA TRP A 247 -12.66 -37.81 -9.55
C TRP A 247 -14.01 -37.17 -9.19
N LEU A 248 -14.32 -36.95 -7.91
CA LEU A 248 -15.50 -36.20 -7.46
C LEU A 248 -15.47 -34.73 -7.87
N CYS A 249 -14.29 -34.09 -7.83
CA CYS A 249 -14.15 -32.70 -8.29
C CYS A 249 -14.28 -32.59 -9.82
N PHE A 250 -13.83 -33.62 -10.55
CA PHE A 250 -14.03 -33.75 -11.99
C PHE A 250 -15.50 -34.04 -12.31
N MET A 251 -16.17 -34.92 -11.57
CA MET A 251 -17.58 -35.29 -11.74
C MET A 251 -18.52 -34.12 -11.39
N MET A 252 -18.26 -33.39 -10.31
CA MET A 252 -19.00 -32.15 -10.01
C MET A 252 -18.77 -31.08 -11.08
N CYS A 253 -17.55 -30.94 -11.60
CA CYS A 253 -17.29 -30.04 -12.72
C CYS A 253 -18.03 -30.48 -14.00
N CYS A 254 -18.08 -31.78 -14.31
CA CYS A 254 -18.81 -32.31 -15.45
C CYS A 254 -20.33 -32.15 -15.28
N SER A 255 -20.88 -32.42 -14.10
CA SER A 255 -22.31 -32.30 -13.80
C SER A 255 -22.79 -30.85 -13.90
N LEU A 256 -22.02 -29.87 -13.40
CA LEU A 256 -22.31 -28.44 -13.56
C LEU A 256 -22.18 -27.95 -15.01
N ILE A 257 -21.38 -28.61 -15.85
CA ILE A 257 -21.27 -28.30 -17.28
C ILE A 257 -22.49 -28.85 -18.03
N LEU A 258 -22.89 -30.10 -17.76
CA LEU A 258 -24.10 -30.71 -18.33
C LEU A 258 -25.37 -29.94 -17.97
N LEU A 259 -25.51 -29.48 -16.71
CA LEU A 259 -26.66 -28.66 -16.30
C LEU A 259 -26.71 -27.28 -16.98
N SER A 260 -25.58 -26.74 -17.44
CA SER A 260 -25.52 -25.46 -18.17
C SER A 260 -25.79 -25.57 -19.67
N PHE A 261 -25.87 -26.79 -20.20
CA PHE A 261 -26.27 -27.07 -21.58
C PHE A 261 -27.76 -27.48 -21.69
N LEU A 262 -28.43 -27.73 -20.57
CA LEU A 262 -29.84 -28.15 -20.47
C LEU A 262 -30.79 -27.02 -19.98
N LEU A 263 -30.29 -25.80 -19.82
CA LEU A 263 -31.01 -24.55 -19.50
C LEU A 263 -30.57 -23.46 -20.48
#